data_AF-A0A5K0YUA3-F1
#
_entry.id   AF-A0A5K0YUA3-F1
#
_cell.length_a   1.000
_cell.length_b   1.000
_cell.length_c   1.000
_cell.angle_alpha   90.00
_cell.angle_beta   90.00
_cell.angle_gamma   90.00
#
_symmetry.space_group_name_H-M   'P 1'
#
loop_
_entity.id
_entity.type
_entity.pdbx_description
1 polymer ?
#
loop_
_entity_poly.entity_id
_entity_poly.type
_entity_poly.pdbx_seq_one_letter_code
_entity_poly.pdbx_strand_id
1 'polypeptide(L)'
;SVNNSSSTTAELMVQESYIDASGSAVVYASIDTAGVNIAMSGEDTSFIPLLPSGFVMVPTASYYAGDFGYPSTSAMPGHGGCILIAVSQVLASSVPTSNISMATVITLNKHIFNVVRQVHAALGVSSPDLLP
;
A
#
# COMPACT_ATOMS: atom_id res chain seq x y z
N SER A 1 15.09 -5.82 -43.93
CA SER A 1 15.35 -5.49 -42.52
C SER A 1 14.23 -4.58 -42.05
N VAL A 2 13.21 -5.13 -41.40
CA VAL A 2 12.13 -4.34 -40.79
C VAL A 2 12.49 -4.19 -39.33
N ASN A 3 12.94 -2.99 -38.95
CA ASN A 3 13.31 -2.65 -37.58
C ASN A 3 12.02 -2.40 -36.78
N ASN A 4 11.54 -3.43 -36.09
CA ASN A 4 10.45 -3.27 -35.13
C ASN A 4 11.07 -2.81 -33.80
N SER A 5 11.25 -1.51 -33.63
CA SER A 5 11.64 -0.93 -32.35
C SER A 5 10.47 -1.05 -31.38
N SER A 6 10.34 -2.19 -30.72
CA SER A 6 9.51 -2.34 -29.53
C SER A 6 10.11 -1.45 -28.44
N SER A 7 9.63 -0.21 -28.35
CA SER A 7 9.92 0.68 -27.23
C SER A 7 9.24 0.10 -25.99
N THR A 8 9.87 -0.88 -25.36
CA THR A 8 9.51 -1.31 -24.02
C THR A 8 9.88 -0.16 -23.09
N THR A 9 8.94 0.72 -22.81
CA THR A 9 9.07 1.70 -21.73
C THR A 9 9.18 0.91 -20.44
N ALA A 10 10.40 0.79 -19.91
CA ALA A 10 10.60 0.17 -18.62
C ALA A 10 9.89 1.04 -17.57
N GLU A 11 8.95 0.47 -16.84
CA GLU A 11 8.36 1.11 -15.67
C GLU A 11 9.24 0.80 -14.46
N LEU A 12 9.63 1.85 -13.76
CA LEU A 12 10.35 1.81 -12.51
C LEU A 12 9.37 2.09 -11.36
N MET A 13 9.75 1.69 -10.14
CA MET A 13 8.94 1.96 -8.95
C MET A 13 9.76 2.82 -8.00
N VAL A 14 9.18 3.95 -7.58
CA VAL A 14 9.70 4.73 -6.46
C VAL A 14 8.98 4.27 -5.22
N GLN A 15 9.73 3.94 -4.17
CA GLN A 15 9.19 3.50 -2.90
C GLN A 15 9.86 4.26 -1.76
N GLU A 16 9.04 4.76 -0.84
CA GLU A 16 9.46 5.33 0.42
C GLU A 16 8.82 4.54 1.56
N SER A 17 9.56 4.32 2.64
CA SER A 17 9.02 3.72 3.86
C SER A 17 9.54 4.45 5.08
N TYR A 18 8.72 4.45 6.12
CA TYR A 18 9.03 5.11 7.39
C TYR A 18 8.46 4.31 8.54
N ILE A 19 9.13 4.36 9.70
CA ILE A 19 8.71 3.69 10.93
C ILE A 19 9.03 4.60 12.12
N ASP A 20 8.06 4.83 12.99
CA ASP A 20 8.27 5.44 14.31
C ASP A 20 7.33 4.87 15.39
N ALA A 21 7.27 5.53 16.55
CA ALA A 21 6.42 5.11 17.67
C ALA A 21 4.91 5.16 17.36
N SER A 22 4.49 5.91 16.34
CA SER A 22 3.10 6.01 15.89
C SER A 22 2.71 4.96 14.85
N GLY A 23 3.69 4.29 14.22
CA GLY A 23 3.43 3.21 13.27
C GLY A 23 4.47 3.09 12.17
N SER A 24 4.13 2.32 11.14
CA SER A 24 4.95 2.12 9.95
C SER A 24 4.15 2.42 8.69
N ALA A 25 4.80 2.95 7.66
CA ALA A 25 4.19 3.25 6.38
C ALA A 25 5.09 2.81 5.22
N VAL A 26 4.46 2.40 4.12
CA VAL A 26 5.10 2.18 2.83
C VAL A 26 4.27 2.90 1.78
N VAL A 27 4.89 3.81 1.04
CA VAL A 27 4.28 4.55 -0.07
C VAL A 27 5.10 4.27 -1.33
N TYR A 28 4.43 3.96 -2.43
CA TYR A 28 5.08 3.65 -3.69
C TYR A 28 4.27 4.17 -4.87
N ALA A 29 4.95 4.44 -5.98
CA ALA A 29 4.34 4.84 -7.25
C ALA A 29 5.14 4.27 -8.42
N SER A 30 4.47 3.95 -9.52
CA SER A 30 5.16 3.68 -10.79
C SER A 30 5.59 5.00 -11.45
N ILE A 31 6.74 4.96 -12.11
CA ILE A 31 7.30 6.06 -12.88
C ILE A 31 7.96 5.47 -14.14
N ASP A 32 7.86 6.13 -15.29
CA ASP A 32 8.55 5.68 -16.49
C ASP A 32 10.01 6.17 -16.52
N THR A 33 10.82 5.59 -17.41
CA THR A 33 12.23 6.00 -17.55
C THR A 33 12.39 7.46 -17.95
N ALA A 34 11.42 8.04 -18.68
CA ALA A 34 11.43 9.45 -19.05
C ALA A 34 11.28 10.37 -17.82
N GLY A 35 10.30 10.07 -16.95
CA GLY A 35 10.09 10.78 -15.69
C GLY A 35 11.28 10.66 -14.76
N VAL A 36 11.91 9.48 -14.67
CA VAL A 36 13.15 9.32 -13.89
C VAL A 36 14.28 10.20 -14.43
N ASN A 37 14.43 10.27 -15.76
CA ASN A 37 15.48 11.09 -16.35
C ASN A 37 15.27 12.59 -16.07
N ILE A 38 14.02 13.08 -16.13
CA ILE A 38 13.64 14.45 -15.75
C ILE A 38 13.95 14.72 -14.26
N ALA A 39 13.62 13.76 -13.39
CA ALA A 39 13.93 13.90 -11.96
C ALA A 39 15.45 13.93 -11.70
N MET A 40 16.23 13.11 -12.41
CA MET A 40 17.68 13.04 -12.26
C MET A 40 18.42 14.23 -12.88
N SER A 41 17.86 14.87 -13.91
CA SER A 41 18.43 16.09 -14.50
C SER A 41 18.20 17.33 -13.61
N GLY A 42 17.39 17.22 -12.55
CA GLY A 42 17.02 18.35 -11.69
C GLY A 42 16.07 19.33 -12.36
N GLU A 43 15.37 18.90 -13.42
CA GLU A 43 14.34 19.67 -14.09
C GLU A 43 13.02 19.68 -13.28
N ASP A 44 11.99 20.36 -13.80
CA ASP A 44 10.70 20.46 -13.14
C ASP A 44 9.94 19.12 -13.19
N THR A 45 9.76 18.49 -12.02
CA THR A 45 9.06 17.22 -11.87
C THR A 45 7.54 17.37 -11.68
N SER A 46 7.00 18.61 -11.68
CA SER A 46 5.58 18.88 -11.40
C SER A 46 4.62 18.25 -12.41
N PHE A 47 5.11 17.90 -13.60
CA PHE A 47 4.34 17.30 -14.68
C PHE A 47 4.44 15.78 -14.77
N ILE A 48 5.24 15.14 -13.91
CA ILE A 48 5.40 13.68 -13.92
C ILE A 48 4.16 13.07 -13.24
N PRO A 49 3.31 12.32 -13.97
CA PRO A 49 2.12 11.73 -13.38
C PRO A 49 2.54 10.55 -12.49
N LEU A 50 2.34 10.70 -11.18
CA LEU A 50 2.46 9.59 -10.23
C LEU A 50 1.08 9.21 -9.71
N LEU A 51 0.86 7.91 -9.53
CA LEU A 51 -0.31 7.37 -8.83
C LEU A 51 0.15 6.67 -7.54
N PRO A 52 0.38 7.43 -6.45
CA PRO A 52 0.81 6.87 -5.19
C PRO A 52 -0.20 5.84 -4.67
N SER A 53 0.34 4.73 -4.19
CA SER A 53 -0.36 3.71 -3.43
C SER A 53 0.50 3.30 -2.25
N GLY A 54 -0.07 2.65 -1.25
CA GLY A 54 0.66 2.32 -0.05
C GLY A 54 -0.19 1.73 1.05
N PHE A 55 0.44 1.53 2.19
CA PHE A 55 -0.26 1.14 3.41
C PHE A 55 0.44 1.68 4.65
N VAL A 56 -0.32 1.81 5.74
CA VAL A 56 0.13 2.20 7.07
C VAL A 56 -0.30 1.14 8.07
N MET A 57 0.58 0.76 8.98
CA MET A 57 0.28 -0.06 10.14
C MET A 57 0.44 0.78 11.40
N VAL A 58 -0.66 0.98 12.13
CA VAL A 58 -0.67 1.72 13.40
C VAL A 58 -0.81 0.72 14.54
N PRO A 59 0.12 0.66 15.53
CA PRO A 59 -0.01 -0.23 16.66
C PRO A 59 -1.29 0.10 17.44
N THR A 60 -2.10 -0.91 17.75
CA THR A 60 -3.24 -0.73 18.65
C THR A 60 -2.78 -0.99 20.07
N ALA A 61 -3.08 -0.08 20.99
CA ALA A 61 -2.77 -0.28 22.39
C ALA A 61 -3.57 -1.49 22.91
N SER A 62 -2.88 -2.54 23.34
CA SER A 62 -3.53 -3.57 24.15
C SER A 62 -3.85 -2.94 25.51
N TYR A 63 -5.12 -2.63 25.76
CA TYR A 63 -5.59 -2.40 27.12
C TYR A 63 -5.35 -3.69 27.89
N TYR A 64 -4.26 -3.75 28.65
CA TYR A 64 -4.11 -4.74 29.68
C TYR A 64 -5.27 -4.52 30.66
N ALA A 65 -6.16 -5.49 30.75
CA ALA A 65 -6.99 -5.69 31.93
C ALA A 65 -6.03 -5.96 33.11
N GLY A 66 -5.55 -4.89 33.72
CA GLY A 66 -4.53 -4.93 34.78
C GLY A 66 -4.67 -3.80 35.79
N ASP A 67 -5.78 -3.06 35.78
CA ASP A 67 -6.04 -1.99 36.77
C ASP A 67 -6.74 -2.49 38.06
N PHE A 68 -6.81 -3.80 38.26
CA PHE A 68 -7.13 -4.36 39.57
C PHE A 68 -5.93 -5.17 40.03
N GLY A 69 -5.20 -4.64 41.02
CA GLY A 69 -3.89 -5.08 41.50
C GLY A 69 -3.80 -6.51 42.04
N TYR A 70 -4.01 -7.50 41.17
CA TYR A 70 -3.76 -8.90 41.44
C TYR A 70 -2.51 -9.33 40.67
N PRO A 71 -1.49 -9.91 41.34
CA PRO A 71 -0.30 -10.42 40.67
C PRO A 71 -0.66 -11.74 39.97
N SER A 72 -1.08 -11.65 38.70
CA SER A 72 -1.29 -12.84 37.87
C SER A 72 0.06 -13.39 37.40
N THR A 73 0.46 -14.54 37.96
CA THR A 73 1.70 -15.29 37.65
C THR A 73 1.67 -16.01 36.29
N SER A 74 0.80 -15.61 35.38
CA SER A 74 0.74 -16.08 34.01
C SER A 74 0.64 -14.87 33.11
N ALA A 75 1.79 -14.31 32.74
CA ALA A 75 1.88 -13.34 31.66
C ALA A 75 1.45 -14.04 30.36
N MET A 76 0.14 -14.08 30.08
CA MET A 76 -0.32 -14.33 28.73
C MET A 76 0.31 -13.23 27.87
N PRO A 77 0.96 -13.55 26.75
CA PRO A 77 1.45 -12.53 25.84
C PRO A 77 0.25 -11.66 25.48
N GLY A 78 0.30 -10.38 25.84
CA GLY A 78 -0.74 -9.43 25.48
C GLY A 78 -0.93 -9.50 23.96
N HIS A 79 -2.15 -9.75 23.50
CA HIS A 79 -2.49 -9.73 22.09
C HIS A 79 -2.45 -8.27 21.61
N GLY A 80 -1.25 -7.74 21.39
CA GLY A 80 -1.03 -6.49 20.68
C GLY A 80 -1.38 -6.70 19.20
N GLY A 81 -2.17 -5.79 18.65
CA GLY A 81 -2.54 -5.79 17.23
C GLY A 81 -2.08 -4.53 16.51
N CYS A 82 -2.44 -4.39 15.24
CA CYS A 82 -2.30 -3.14 14.51
C CYS A 82 -3.52 -2.88 13.65
N ILE A 83 -3.78 -1.61 13.38
CA ILE A 83 -4.73 -1.17 12.37
C ILE A 83 -3.95 -1.06 11.05
N LEU A 84 -4.36 -1.83 10.05
CA LEU A 84 -3.83 -1.73 8.69
C LEU A 84 -4.73 -0.79 7.86
N ILE A 85 -4.13 0.24 7.29
CA ILE A 85 -4.78 1.19 6.40
C ILE A 85 -4.13 1.06 5.03
N ALA A 86 -4.85 0.57 4.02
CA ALA A 86 -4.37 0.52 2.65
C ALA A 86 -4.91 1.71 1.84
N VAL A 87 -4.06 2.33 1.04
CA VAL A 87 -4.37 3.49 0.21
C VAL A 87 -4.00 3.17 -1.23
N SER A 88 -4.90 3.39 -2.18
CA SER A 88 -4.61 3.24 -3.60
C SER A 88 -5.27 4.35 -4.39
N GLN A 89 -4.46 5.07 -5.17
CA GLN A 89 -4.94 6.07 -6.10
C GLN A 89 -5.08 5.43 -7.49
N VAL A 90 -6.27 5.55 -8.08
CA VAL A 90 -6.53 5.05 -9.44
C VAL A 90 -7.16 6.14 -10.28
N LEU A 91 -6.61 6.31 -11.49
CA LEU A 91 -7.20 7.18 -12.49
C LEU A 91 -8.32 6.43 -13.22
N ALA A 92 -9.57 6.66 -12.82
CA ALA A 92 -10.71 5.99 -13.42
C ALA A 92 -11.00 6.46 -14.86
N SER A 93 -10.67 7.72 -15.17
CA SER A 93 -10.87 8.33 -16.49
C SER A 93 -10.11 9.65 -16.60
N SER A 94 -9.67 9.99 -17.81
CA SER A 94 -9.11 11.30 -18.14
C SER A 94 -10.18 12.38 -18.37
N VAL A 95 -11.46 12.01 -18.35
CA VAL A 95 -12.60 12.91 -18.49
C VAL A 95 -13.27 13.10 -17.13
N PRO A 96 -13.26 14.32 -16.54
CA PRO A 96 -13.72 14.56 -15.17
C PRO A 96 -15.23 14.31 -14.94
N THR A 97 -16.04 14.23 -16.00
CA THR A 97 -17.49 14.00 -15.94
C THR A 97 -17.90 12.55 -16.15
N SER A 98 -16.95 11.64 -16.40
CA SER A 98 -17.27 10.22 -16.59
C SER A 98 -17.66 9.58 -15.28
N ASN A 99 -18.72 8.78 -15.30
CA ASN A 99 -19.16 8.02 -14.13
C ASN A 99 -18.15 6.91 -13.80
N ILE A 100 -17.95 6.62 -12.51
CA ILE A 100 -17.11 5.50 -12.08
C ILE A 100 -17.82 4.21 -12.49
N SER A 101 -17.16 3.40 -13.33
CA SER A 101 -17.73 2.15 -13.79
C SER A 101 -17.74 1.09 -12.69
N MET A 102 -18.72 0.19 -12.73
CA MET A 102 -18.75 -0.98 -11.83
C MET A 102 -17.49 -1.85 -11.97
N ALA A 103 -16.91 -1.92 -13.18
CA ALA A 103 -15.67 -2.63 -13.43
C ALA A 103 -14.48 -2.04 -12.66
N THR A 104 -14.41 -0.70 -12.54
CA THR A 104 -13.41 0.00 -11.74
C THR A 104 -13.55 -0.35 -10.26
N VAL A 105 -14.79 -0.35 -9.73
CA VAL A 105 -15.07 -0.71 -8.32
C VAL A 105 -14.64 -2.14 -8.00
N ILE A 106 -14.97 -3.10 -8.87
CA ILE A 106 -14.56 -4.51 -8.71
C ILE A 106 -13.03 -4.63 -8.68
N THR A 107 -12.34 -3.90 -9.56
CA THR A 107 -10.88 -3.91 -9.63
C THR A 107 -10.26 -3.34 -8.37
N LEU A 108 -10.79 -2.22 -7.84
CA LEU A 108 -10.35 -1.62 -6.59
C LEU A 108 -10.51 -2.56 -5.40
N ASN A 109 -11.67 -3.21 -5.27
CA ASN A 109 -11.91 -4.17 -4.19
C ASN A 109 -10.92 -5.35 -4.25
N LYS A 110 -10.67 -5.89 -5.45
CA LYS A 110 -9.65 -6.94 -5.63
C LYS A 110 -8.26 -6.47 -5.25
N HIS A 111 -7.91 -5.24 -5.60
CA HIS A 111 -6.60 -4.66 -5.28
C HIS A 111 -6.40 -4.52 -3.76
N ILE A 112 -7.38 -3.93 -3.06
CA ILE A 112 -7.35 -3.78 -1.60
C ILE A 112 -7.23 -5.15 -0.92
N PHE A 113 -8.03 -6.12 -1.33
CA PHE A 113 -7.97 -7.48 -0.78
C PHE A 113 -6.60 -8.12 -0.97
N ASN A 114 -6.00 -7.92 -2.14
CA ASN A 114 -4.67 -8.44 -2.43
C ASN A 114 -3.58 -7.78 -1.57
N VAL A 115 -3.66 -6.46 -1.33
CA VAL A 115 -2.74 -5.76 -0.40
C VAL A 115 -2.83 -6.34 1.00
N VAL A 116 -4.04 -6.49 1.55
CA VAL A 116 -4.26 -7.08 2.89
C VAL A 116 -3.68 -8.49 2.96
N ARG A 117 -3.94 -9.31 1.94
CA ARG A 117 -3.43 -10.69 1.87
C ARG A 117 -1.90 -10.74 1.80
N GLN A 118 -1.28 -9.86 1.01
CA GLN A 118 0.19 -9.78 0.91
C GLN A 118 0.81 -9.33 2.23
N VAL A 119 0.19 -8.37 2.92
CA VAL A 119 0.60 -7.95 4.26
C VAL A 119 0.51 -9.11 5.25
N HIS A 120 -0.62 -9.82 5.30
CA HIS A 120 -0.78 -10.98 6.17
C HIS A 120 0.26 -12.07 5.88
N ALA A 121 0.52 -12.36 4.61
CA ALA A 121 1.53 -13.33 4.20
C ALA A 121 2.95 -12.90 4.63
N ALA A 122 3.29 -11.62 4.48
CA ALA A 122 4.57 -11.07 4.91
C ALA A 122 4.74 -11.11 6.44
N LEU A 123 3.64 -10.97 7.19
CA LEU A 123 3.62 -11.07 8.65
C LEU A 123 3.52 -12.52 9.16
N GLY A 124 3.39 -13.51 8.27
CA GLY A 124 3.22 -14.92 8.66
C GLY A 124 1.88 -15.22 9.33
N VAL A 125 0.87 -14.34 9.17
CA VAL A 125 -0.48 -14.57 9.67
C VAL A 125 -1.17 -15.54 8.72
N SER A 126 -1.38 -16.79 9.17
CA SER A 126 -2.22 -17.75 8.44
C SER A 126 -3.64 -17.18 8.36
N SER A 127 -4.05 -16.78 7.16
CA SER A 127 -5.42 -16.31 6.92
C SER A 127 -6.40 -17.44 7.27
N PRO A 128 -7.39 -17.23 8.17
CA PRO A 128 -8.54 -18.12 8.20
C PRO A 128 -9.19 -18.04 6.81
N ASP A 129 -9.56 -19.19 6.24
CA ASP A 129 -10.23 -19.32 4.96
C ASP A 129 -11.36 -18.28 4.83
N LEU A 130 -11.09 -17.18 4.14
CA LEU A 130 -12.14 -16.31 3.61
C LEU A 130 -12.64 -17.01 2.34
N LEU A 131 -13.61 -17.91 2.52
CA LEU A 131 -14.44 -18.45 1.45
C LEU A 131 -15.14 -17.29 0.69
N PRO A 132 -15.43 -17.49 -0.61
CA PRO A 132 -15.97 -16.47 -1.51
C PRO A 132 -17.37 -15.98 -1.13
#